data_AF-A0A8T3TLF9-F1
#
_entry.id   AF-A0A8T3TLF9-F1
#
_cell.length_a   1.000
_cell.length_b   1.000
_cell.length_c   1.000
_cell.angle_alpha   90.00
_cell.angle_beta   90.00
_cell.angle_gamma   90.00
#
_symmetry.space_group_name_H-M   'P 1'
#
loop_
_entity.id
_entity.type
_entity.pdbx_description
1 polymer ?
#
loop_
_entity_poly.entity_id
_entity_poly.type
_entity_poly.pdbx_seq_one_letter_code
_entity_poly.pdbx_strand_id
1 'polypeptide(L)'
;MATSKAFQVNLSPEHHRQLRCLAERRARSMGSLVRESVAEYLASVPPEDDPLAGLPGMFEDTGARPHGDVGESHDAYLAGLPERDSNERKRPGSRRRTMPRS
;
A
#
# COMPACT_ATOMS: atom_id res chain seq x y z
N MET A 1 23.16 10.88 8.07
CA MET A 1 22.44 11.98 7.38
C MET A 1 21.09 11.45 6.95
N ALA A 2 19.99 12.14 7.27
CA ALA A 2 18.65 11.68 6.88
C ALA A 2 18.49 11.81 5.36
N THR A 3 18.18 10.71 4.68
CA THR A 3 17.94 10.67 3.24
C THR A 3 16.51 11.13 2.96
N SER A 4 16.36 12.23 2.20
CA SER A 4 15.04 12.67 1.72
C SER A 4 14.69 11.97 0.41
N LYS A 5 13.64 11.15 0.40
CA LYS A 5 13.09 10.53 -0.82
C LYS A 5 11.97 11.40 -1.39
N ALA A 6 11.99 11.64 -2.70
CA ALA A 6 10.88 12.30 -3.38
C ALA A 6 9.65 11.39 -3.36
N PHE A 7 8.50 11.91 -2.93
CA PHE A 7 7.25 11.18 -2.82
C PHE A 7 6.12 11.99 -3.44
N GLN A 8 5.35 11.37 -4.33
CA GLN A 8 4.20 11.98 -4.97
C GLN A 8 2.93 11.60 -4.20
N VAL A 9 2.17 12.60 -3.78
CA VAL A 9 0.89 12.44 -3.08
C VAL A 9 -0.22 12.97 -3.95
N ASN A 10 -1.27 12.17 -4.15
CA ASN A 10 -2.49 12.63 -4.80
C ASN A 10 -3.38 13.32 -3.77
N LEU A 11 -3.71 14.58 -4.02
CA LEU A 11 -4.62 15.37 -3.20
C LEU A 11 -5.90 15.65 -3.99
N SER A 12 -7.03 15.76 -3.30
CA SER A 12 -8.24 16.29 -3.91
C SER A 12 -8.01 17.77 -4.31
N PRO A 13 -8.71 18.27 -5.35
CA PRO A 13 -8.61 19.67 -5.75
C PRO A 13 -8.91 20.66 -4.62
N GLU A 14 -9.84 20.29 -3.72
CA GLU A 14 -10.19 21.10 -2.55
C GLU A 14 -9.04 21.19 -1.55
N HIS A 15 -8.44 20.04 -1.17
CA HIS A 15 -7.29 20.01 -0.26
C HIS A 15 -6.09 20.76 -0.83
N HIS A 16 -5.85 20.66 -2.14
CA HIS A 16 -4.78 21.42 -2.78
C HIS A 16 -5.01 22.94 -2.69
N ARG A 17 -6.24 23.41 -2.91
CA ARG A 17 -6.58 24.84 -2.78
C ARG A 17 -6.41 25.32 -1.34
N GLN A 18 -6.91 24.57 -0.36
CA GLN A 18 -6.77 24.90 1.06
C GLN A 18 -5.30 24.95 1.48
N LEU A 19 -4.50 23.95 1.09
CA LEU A 19 -3.08 23.89 1.39
C LEU A 19 -2.31 25.06 0.76
N ARG A 20 -2.65 25.43 -0.47
CA ARG A 20 -2.06 26.60 -1.14
C ARG A 20 -2.39 27.90 -0.41
N CYS A 21 -3.66 28.12 -0.06
CA CYS A 21 -4.03 29.31 0.72
C CYS A 21 -3.33 29.35 2.09
N LEU A 22 -3.14 28.19 2.74
CA LEU A 22 -2.38 28.10 4.00
C LEU A 22 -0.90 28.46 3.80
N ALA A 23 -0.29 27.97 2.73
CA ALA A 23 1.10 28.24 2.35
C ALA A 23 1.34 29.75 2.13
N GLU A 24 0.45 30.39 1.37
CA GLU A 24 0.49 31.83 1.10
C GLU A 24 0.32 32.64 2.39
N ARG A 25 -0.66 32.28 3.24
CA ARG A 25 -0.89 32.95 4.53
C ARG A 25 0.27 32.83 5.52
N ARG A 26 0.99 31.72 5.49
CA ARG A 26 2.12 31.44 6.40
C ARG A 26 3.48 31.80 5.80
N ALA A 27 3.54 32.29 4.56
CA ALA A 27 4.78 32.52 3.82
C ALA A 27 5.74 31.30 3.82
N ARG A 28 5.20 30.09 3.72
CA ARG A 28 5.96 28.83 3.71
C ARG A 28 5.62 28.02 2.46
N SER A 29 6.50 27.10 2.07
CA SER A 29 6.22 26.18 0.97
C SER A 29 5.19 25.12 1.38
N MET A 30 4.36 24.67 0.44
CA MET A 30 3.39 23.59 0.67
C MET A 30 4.09 22.32 1.19
N GLY A 31 5.25 21.96 0.64
CA GLY A 31 6.01 20.81 1.11
C GLY A 31 6.52 20.95 2.54
N SER A 32 6.82 22.17 3.00
CA SER A 32 7.17 22.40 4.41
C SER A 32 5.98 22.18 5.34
N LEU A 33 4.79 22.63 4.93
CA LEU A 33 3.56 22.45 5.70
C LEU A 33 3.15 20.98 5.76
N VAL A 34 3.24 20.26 4.62
CA VAL A 34 2.97 18.82 4.60
C VAL A 34 3.91 18.06 5.53
N ARG A 35 5.22 18.37 5.51
CA ARG A 35 6.18 17.73 6.43
C ARG A 35 5.88 18.02 7.90
N GLU A 36 5.55 19.26 8.23
CA GLU A 36 5.15 19.66 9.58
C GLU A 36 3.89 18.91 10.04
N SER A 37 2.83 18.92 9.23
CA SER A 37 1.59 18.22 9.57
C SER A 37 1.74 16.71 9.67
N VAL A 38 2.58 16.09 8.81
CA VAL A 38 2.88 14.65 8.91
C VAL A 38 3.68 14.34 10.18
N ALA A 39 4.66 15.18 10.53
CA ALA A 39 5.43 14.99 11.76
C ALA A 39 4.54 15.11 13.01
N GLU A 40 3.66 16.10 13.06
CA GLU A 40 2.67 16.27 14.14
C GLU A 40 1.72 15.08 14.23
N TYR A 41 1.20 14.62 13.09
CA TYR A 41 0.34 13.45 13.04
C TYR A 41 1.04 12.21 13.59
N LEU A 42 2.24 11.88 13.08
CA LEU A 42 3.00 10.71 13.51
C LEU A 42 3.40 10.78 14.99
N ALA A 43 3.69 11.97 15.51
CA ALA A 43 3.96 12.15 16.93
C ALA A 43 2.72 11.92 17.82
N SER A 44 1.51 12.13 17.28
CA SER A 44 0.25 11.95 17.99
C SER A 44 -0.29 10.52 17.93
N VAL A 45 0.15 9.72 16.96
CA VAL A 45 -0.28 8.32 16.81
C VAL A 45 0.43 7.49 17.89
N PRO A 46 -0.32 6.85 18.81
CA PRO A 46 0.30 5.93 19.76
C PRO A 46 1.00 4.81 18.98
N PRO A 47 2.18 4.33 19.42
CA PRO A 47 2.85 3.23 18.77
C PRO A 47 1.89 2.04 18.75
N GLU A 48 1.51 1.61 17.55
CA GLU A 48 0.78 0.37 17.36
C GLU A 48 1.78 -0.75 17.63
N ASP A 49 1.51 -1.58 18.65
CA ASP A 49 2.26 -2.82 18.88
C ASP A 49 1.89 -3.84 17.79
N ASP A 50 2.33 -3.56 16.56
CA ASP A 50 2.24 -4.52 15.46
C ASP A 50 3.45 -5.47 15.54
N PRO A 51 3.27 -6.75 15.92
CA PRO A 51 4.34 -7.73 15.97
C PRO A 51 4.99 -7.97 14.59
N LEU A 52 4.36 -7.51 13.51
CA LEU A 52 4.82 -7.62 12.12
C LEU A 52 5.45 -6.33 11.59
N ALA A 53 5.45 -5.22 12.33
CA ALA A 53 6.01 -3.94 11.88
C ALA A 53 7.52 -3.99 11.58
N GLY A 54 8.23 -4.99 12.13
CA GLY A 54 9.65 -5.23 11.86
C GLY A 54 9.95 -6.16 10.68
N LEU A 55 8.93 -6.74 10.03
CA LEU A 55 9.13 -7.66 8.90
C LEU A 55 9.60 -6.97 7.61
N PRO A 56 9.09 -5.79 7.22
CA PRO A 56 9.58 -5.09 6.03
C PRO A 56 11.04 -4.67 6.22
N GLY A 57 11.95 -5.22 5.40
CA GLY A 57 13.39 -4.93 5.47
C GLY A 57 14.19 -5.80 6.45
N MET A 58 13.57 -6.81 7.06
CA MET A 58 14.27 -7.76 7.96
C MET A 58 15.35 -8.58 7.23
N PHE A 59 15.23 -8.72 5.91
CA PHE A 59 16.20 -9.38 5.05
C PHE A 59 16.78 -8.36 4.08
N GLU A 60 18.07 -8.09 4.21
CA GLU A 60 18.81 -7.34 3.20
C GLU A 60 18.96 -8.23 1.96
N ASP A 61 18.60 -7.71 0.80
CA ASP A 61 18.79 -8.37 -0.48
C ASP A 61 20.25 -8.22 -0.98
N THR A 62 21.19 -8.61 -0.11
CA THR A 62 22.65 -8.51 -0.32
C THR A 62 23.29 -9.87 -0.60
N GLY A 63 22.48 -10.92 -0.79
CA GLY A 63 22.94 -12.26 -1.12
C GLY A 63 23.66 -12.33 -2.48
N ALA A 64 24.33 -13.46 -2.74
CA ALA A 64 25.09 -13.70 -3.98
C ALA A 64 24.26 -13.59 -5.28
N ARG A 65 22.92 -13.58 -5.14
CA ARG A 65 21.97 -13.21 -6.19
C ARG A 65 20.94 -12.25 -5.57
N PRO A 66 21.12 -10.93 -5.68
CA PRO A 66 20.11 -9.99 -5.27
C PRO A 66 18.88 -10.14 -6.18
N HIS A 67 17.70 -10.13 -5.58
CA HIS A 67 16.40 -10.24 -6.23
C HIS A 67 15.91 -8.88 -6.75
N GLY A 68 16.53 -7.78 -6.32
CA GLY A 68 16.16 -6.41 -6.70
C GLY A 68 14.83 -5.97 -6.06
N ASP A 69 14.30 -4.84 -6.52
CA ASP A 69 12.95 -4.42 -6.13
C ASP A 69 11.92 -5.32 -6.85
N VAL A 70 11.48 -6.37 -6.15
CA VAL A 70 10.46 -7.30 -6.64
C VAL A 70 9.14 -6.57 -6.96
N GLY A 71 8.92 -5.37 -6.43
CA GLY A 71 7.79 -4.51 -6.74
C GLY A 71 7.79 -3.98 -8.18
N GLU A 72 8.97 -3.80 -8.80
CA GLU A 72 9.06 -3.28 -10.18
C GLU A 72 8.56 -4.28 -11.23
N SER A 73 8.66 -5.58 -10.94
CA SER A 73 8.26 -6.67 -11.85
C SER A 73 7.26 -7.62 -11.18
N HIS A 74 6.40 -7.09 -10.31
CA HIS A 74 5.44 -7.86 -9.52
C HIS A 74 4.63 -8.84 -10.38
N ASP A 75 4.12 -8.37 -11.51
CA ASP A 75 3.29 -9.18 -12.42
C ASP A 75 4.08 -10.33 -13.07
N ALA A 76 5.37 -10.11 -13.38
CA ALA A 76 6.23 -11.14 -13.92
C ALA A 76 6.53 -12.24 -12.88
N TYR A 77 6.64 -11.85 -11.61
CA TYR A 77 6.83 -12.79 -10.50
C TYR A 77 5.58 -13.66 -10.27
N LEU A 78 4.38 -13.07 -10.39
CA LEU A 78 3.12 -13.79 -10.29
C LEU A 78 2.86 -14.70 -11.49
N ALA A 79 3.22 -14.28 -12.70
CA ALA A 79 3.00 -15.06 -13.93
C ALA A 79 3.82 -16.37 -13.99
N GLY A 80 4.92 -16.47 -13.23
CA GLY A 80 5.77 -17.66 -13.16
C GLY A 80 5.30 -18.73 -12.16
N LEU A 81 4.29 -18.44 -11.34
CA LEU A 81 3.75 -19.42 -10.40
C LEU A 81 2.78 -20.35 -11.15
N PRO A 82 3.05 -21.68 -11.22
CA PRO A 82 2.04 -22.61 -11.71
C PRO A 82 0.81 -22.48 -10.80
N GLU A 83 -0.38 -22.38 -11.40
CA GLU A 83 -1.66 -22.37 -10.70
C GLU A 83 -1.76 -23.59 -9.77
N ARG A 84 -1.27 -23.48 -8.54
CA ARG A 84 -1.56 -24.43 -7.48
C ARG A 84 -2.96 -24.10 -6.98
N ASP A 85 -3.91 -24.86 -7.52
CA ASP A 85 -5.25 -25.13 -7.01
C ASP A 85 -6.17 -23.92 -6.84
N SER A 86 -6.69 -23.43 -7.97
CA SER A 86 -7.93 -22.64 -8.00
C SER A 86 -9.20 -23.52 -8.04
N ASN A 87 -9.09 -24.85 -7.97
CA ASN A 87 -10.21 -25.78 -8.16
C ASN A 87 -10.62 -26.57 -6.90
N GLU A 88 -10.72 -25.91 -5.74
CA GLU A 88 -11.41 -26.49 -4.58
C GLU A 88 -12.31 -25.49 -3.86
N ARG A 89 -13.20 -24.85 -4.62
CA ARG A 89 -14.44 -24.28 -4.09
C ARG A 89 -15.64 -24.75 -4.92
N LYS A 90 -15.81 -26.07 -5.03
CA LYS A 90 -17.11 -26.66 -5.39
C LYS A 90 -18.11 -26.29 -4.29
N ARG A 91 -18.91 -25.25 -4.54
CA ARG A 91 -20.11 -24.92 -3.75
C ARG A 91 -21.02 -26.16 -3.71
N PRO A 92 -21.39 -26.71 -2.54
CA PRO A 92 -22.36 -27.79 -2.50
C PRO A 92 -23.77 -27.21 -2.65
N GLY A 93 -24.48 -27.65 -3.68
CA GLY A 93 -25.95 -27.58 -3.70
C GLY A 93 -26.58 -26.76 -4.81
N SER A 94 -26.71 -27.34 -6.00
CA SER A 94 -27.83 -27.04 -6.89
C SER A 94 -28.56 -28.32 -7.28
N ARG A 95 -29.24 -28.95 -6.29
CA ARG A 95 -30.28 -29.94 -6.59
C ARG A 95 -31.48 -29.19 -7.20
N ARG A 96 -31.49 -28.99 -8.52
CA ARG A 96 -32.73 -28.68 -9.23
C ARG A 96 -33.56 -29.96 -9.30
N ARG A 97 -34.62 -30.00 -8.49
CA ARG A 97 -35.68 -31.02 -8.51
C ARG A 97 -36.28 -31.08 -9.92
N THR A 98 -36.24 -32.25 -10.55
CA THR A 98 -37.12 -32.58 -11.66
C THR A 98 -38.51 -32.90 -11.08
N MET A 99 -39.53 -32.18 -11.54
CA MET A 99 -40.94 -32.49 -11.25
C MET A 99 -41.47 -33.44 -12.35
N PRO A 100 -42.27 -34.47 -12.02
CA PRO A 100 -42.93 -35.29 -13.02
C PRO A 100 -44.14 -34.55 -13.60
N ARG A 101 -44.27 -34.58 -14.92
CA ARG A 101 -45.50 -34.18 -15.63
C ARG A 101 -46.58 -35.24 -15.38
N SER A 102 -47.76 -34.79 -14.95
CA SER A 102 -49.02 -35.54 -15.04
C SER A 102 -49.69 -35.26 -16.39
#